data_AF-A0A2N1S2B0-F1
#
_entry.id   AF-A0A2N1S2B0-F1
#
_cell.length_a   1.000
_cell.length_b   1.000
_cell.length_c   1.000
_cell.angle_alpha   90.00
_cell.angle_beta   90.00
_cell.angle_gamma   90.00
#
_symmetry.space_group_name_H-M   'P 1'
#
loop_
_entity.id
_entity.type
_entity.pdbx_description
1 polymer ?
#
loop_
_entity_poly.entity_id
_entity_poly.type
_entity_poly.pdbx_seq_one_letter_code
_entity_poly.pdbx_strand_id
1 'polypeptide(L)'
;MKRLFGIFTILIVLPLSLYATTIGLSLGIFDAEKGSGFLSEGTHVQLGVVSGITPRWEAEAFILTEATPDPFGETVGGLVFSYAVLGAVYENHGTVPLFANAYVGLGFMGDIMSGSHYGPVVRITPISVGGPQFLLRERTFTFGAYYNIPRNSVALFWNIFTLDFFL
;
A
#
# COMPACT_ATOMS: atom_id res chain seq x y z
N MET A 1 27.09 -15.78 4.93
CA MET A 1 25.84 -14.98 5.06
C MET A 1 25.45 -14.26 3.77
N LYS A 2 26.30 -13.38 3.18
CA LYS A 2 25.96 -12.63 1.95
C LYS A 2 25.57 -13.51 0.74
N ARG A 3 26.21 -14.67 0.55
CA ARG A 3 25.89 -15.64 -0.51
C ARG A 3 24.54 -16.37 -0.28
N LEU A 4 24.21 -16.67 0.97
CA LEU A 4 22.92 -17.26 1.35
C LEU A 4 21.78 -16.26 1.13
N PHE A 5 22.02 -14.98 1.45
CA PHE A 5 21.05 -13.91 1.20
C PHE A 5 20.78 -13.75 -0.29
N GLY A 6 21.81 -13.72 -1.15
CA GLY A 6 21.64 -13.65 -2.60
C GLY A 6 20.91 -14.85 -3.20
N ILE A 7 21.18 -16.06 -2.71
CA ILE A 7 20.46 -17.27 -3.15
C ILE A 7 18.99 -17.23 -2.71
N PHE A 8 18.71 -16.76 -1.49
CA PHE A 8 17.33 -16.56 -1.04
C PHE A 8 16.59 -15.50 -1.85
N THR A 9 17.24 -14.37 -2.15
CA THR A 9 16.67 -13.33 -3.02
C THR A 9 16.35 -13.89 -4.40
N ILE A 10 17.27 -14.64 -5.01
CA ILE A 10 17.07 -15.26 -6.33
C ILE A 10 15.94 -16.32 -6.27
N LEU A 11 15.89 -17.16 -5.23
CA LEU A 11 14.85 -18.17 -5.05
C LEU A 11 13.47 -17.59 -4.72
N ILE A 12 13.38 -16.37 -4.19
CA ILE A 12 12.12 -15.64 -3.98
C ILE A 12 11.70 -14.89 -5.25
N VAL A 13 12.66 -14.31 -5.98
CA VAL A 13 12.40 -13.50 -7.20
C VAL A 13 12.07 -14.39 -8.41
N LEU A 14 12.70 -15.55 -8.55
CA LEU A 14 12.42 -16.50 -9.64
C LEU A 14 10.96 -16.98 -9.72
N PRO A 15 10.30 -17.43 -8.64
CA PRO A 15 8.91 -17.84 -8.71
C PRO A 15 7.93 -16.67 -8.91
N LEU A 16 8.32 -15.43 -8.57
CA LEU A 16 7.51 -14.24 -8.87
C LEU A 16 7.42 -13.97 -10.38
N SER A 17 8.44 -14.35 -11.16
CA SER A 17 8.45 -14.21 -12.62
C SER A 17 7.58 -15.22 -13.38
N LEU A 18 7.04 -16.23 -12.68
CA LEU A 18 6.24 -17.32 -13.27
C LEU A 18 4.72 -17.11 -13.11
N TYR A 19 4.30 -16.10 -12.36
CA TYR A 19 2.91 -15.68 -12.30
C TYR A 19 2.74 -14.44 -13.19
N ALA A 20 1.63 -14.35 -13.93
CA ALA A 20 1.20 -13.13 -14.60
C ALA A 20 0.78 -12.08 -13.55
N THR A 21 1.73 -11.67 -12.70
CA THR A 21 1.51 -10.66 -11.66
C THR A 21 1.37 -9.32 -12.34
N THR A 22 0.21 -8.68 -12.21
CA THR A 22 0.10 -7.28 -12.62
C THR A 22 0.85 -6.43 -11.61
N ILE A 23 1.78 -5.62 -12.09
CA ILE A 23 2.54 -4.64 -11.29
C ILE A 23 2.02 -3.25 -11.66
N GLY A 24 1.87 -2.38 -10.66
CA GLY A 24 1.52 -0.99 -10.88
C GLY A 24 2.20 -0.04 -9.92
N LEU A 25 2.24 1.24 -10.31
CA LEU A 25 2.73 2.34 -9.47
C LEU A 25 1.54 3.02 -8.80
N SER A 26 1.60 3.20 -7.49
CA SER A 26 0.55 3.80 -6.68
C SER A 26 0.94 5.21 -6.25
N LEU A 27 0.08 6.20 -6.49
CA LEU A 27 0.30 7.61 -6.15
C LEU A 27 -0.92 8.14 -5.39
N GLY A 28 -0.74 8.79 -4.24
CA GLY A 28 -1.87 9.29 -3.46
C GLY A 28 -1.53 10.42 -2.50
N ILE A 29 -2.57 11.01 -1.92
CA ILE A 29 -2.45 11.97 -0.82
C ILE A 29 -2.82 11.26 0.47
N PHE A 30 -1.97 11.42 1.47
CA PHE A 30 -2.11 10.78 2.76
C PHE A 30 -2.29 11.83 3.85
N ASP A 31 -3.17 11.56 4.80
CA ASP A 31 -3.37 12.42 5.98
C ASP A 31 -3.76 11.57 7.19
N ALA A 32 -3.51 12.09 8.38
CA ALA A 32 -3.72 11.39 9.64
C ALA A 32 -4.35 12.28 10.71
N GLU A 33 -4.89 11.64 11.74
CA GLU A 33 -5.44 12.30 12.91
C GLU A 33 -4.40 13.24 13.54
N LYS A 34 -4.76 14.53 13.62
CA LYS A 34 -3.90 15.55 14.19
C LYS A 34 -3.61 15.26 15.66
N GLY A 35 -2.35 15.42 16.07
CA GLY A 35 -1.92 15.17 17.45
C GLY A 35 -1.68 13.70 17.80
N SER A 36 -1.91 12.76 16.86
CA SER A 36 -1.53 11.35 17.04
C SER A 36 -0.01 11.13 17.13
N GLY A 37 0.76 12.10 16.63
CA GLY A 37 2.22 12.05 16.57
C GLY A 37 2.75 10.98 15.61
N PHE A 38 1.91 10.46 14.73
CA PHE A 38 2.28 9.52 13.68
C PHE A 38 2.91 10.21 12.47
N LEU A 39 2.39 11.38 12.08
CA LEU A 39 2.95 12.23 11.03
C LEU A 39 3.13 13.66 11.56
N SER A 40 4.08 14.37 10.99
CA SER A 40 4.30 15.79 11.17
C SER A 40 3.09 16.60 10.68
N GLU A 41 3.02 17.88 11.05
CA GLU A 41 2.02 18.76 10.48
C GLU A 41 2.40 19.10 9.04
N GLY A 42 1.54 18.76 8.09
CA GLY A 42 1.88 18.96 6.69
C GLY A 42 1.00 18.19 5.72
N THR A 43 1.26 18.40 4.42
CA THR A 43 0.67 17.58 3.37
C THR A 43 1.62 16.43 3.11
N HIS A 44 1.10 15.20 3.15
CA HIS A 44 1.88 14.00 2.86
C HIS A 44 1.42 13.36 1.57
N VAL A 45 2.37 12.83 0.82
CA VAL A 45 2.11 12.10 -0.43
C VAL A 45 2.58 10.67 -0.28
N GLN A 46 1.81 9.75 -0.85
CA GLN A 46 2.12 8.34 -0.95
C GLN A 46 2.65 8.02 -2.34
N LEU A 47 3.78 7.30 -2.39
CA LEU A 47 4.32 6.68 -3.60
C LEU A 47 4.53 5.20 -3.32
N GLY A 48 4.09 4.30 -4.20
CA GLY A 48 4.21 2.88 -3.96
C GLY A 48 4.22 2.02 -5.21
N VAL A 49 4.40 0.73 -4.99
CA VAL A 49 4.31 -0.33 -5.99
C VAL A 49 3.27 -1.32 -5.50
N VAL A 50 2.27 -1.60 -6.32
CA VAL A 50 1.24 -2.61 -6.08
C VAL A 50 1.49 -3.82 -6.98
N SER A 51 1.27 -5.02 -6.44
CA SER A 51 1.38 -6.27 -7.18
C SER A 51 0.25 -7.22 -6.83
N GLY A 52 -0.37 -7.82 -7.85
CA GLY A 52 -1.33 -8.90 -7.70
C GLY A 52 -0.65 -10.24 -7.41
N ILE A 53 -0.92 -10.83 -6.25
CA ILE A 53 -0.36 -12.13 -5.83
C ILE A 53 -1.29 -13.28 -6.24
N THR A 54 -2.58 -13.15 -5.94
CA THR A 54 -3.65 -14.05 -6.42
C THR A 54 -4.84 -13.20 -6.90
N PRO A 55 -5.82 -13.74 -7.65
CA PRO A 55 -6.87 -12.92 -8.28
C PRO A 55 -7.59 -11.95 -7.34
N ARG A 56 -7.57 -12.19 -6.02
CA ARG A 56 -8.14 -11.31 -5.00
C ARG A 56 -7.13 -10.73 -4.00
N TRP A 57 -5.87 -11.14 -4.04
CA TRP A 57 -4.86 -10.66 -3.09
C TRP A 57 -3.84 -9.77 -3.77
N GLU A 58 -3.59 -8.61 -3.17
CA GLU A 58 -2.58 -7.66 -3.60
C GLU A 58 -1.61 -7.36 -2.47
N ALA A 59 -0.35 -7.13 -2.82
CA ALA A 59 0.62 -6.50 -1.92
C ALA A 59 0.95 -5.11 -2.43
N GLU A 60 1.15 -4.18 -1.50
CA GLU A 60 1.57 -2.83 -1.78
C GLU A 60 2.73 -2.46 -0.86
N ALA A 61 3.87 -2.16 -1.46
CA ALA A 61 4.99 -1.53 -0.77
C ALA A 61 4.95 -0.04 -1.10
N PHE A 62 5.00 0.82 -0.09
CA PHE A 62 4.88 2.26 -0.29
C PHE A 62 5.75 3.06 0.66
N ILE A 63 6.00 4.30 0.28
CA ILE A 63 6.58 5.34 1.10
C ILE A 63 5.60 6.50 1.19
N LEU A 64 5.53 7.09 2.37
CA LEU A 64 4.89 8.37 2.61
C LEU A 64 6.00 9.39 2.82
N THR A 65 5.88 10.55 2.20
CA THR A 65 6.83 11.63 2.39
C THR A 65 6.10 12.95 2.58
N GLU A 66 6.67 13.79 3.42
CA GLU A 66 6.22 15.18 3.55
C GLU A 66 6.41 15.91 2.22
N ALA A 67 5.39 16.62 1.77
CA ALA A 67 5.43 17.50 0.60
C ALA A 67 5.45 18.99 1.01
N THR A 68 4.90 19.32 2.17
CA THR A 68 4.91 20.65 2.79
C THR A 68 4.84 20.51 4.31
N PRO A 69 5.48 21.39 5.11
CA PRO A 69 6.35 22.50 4.69
C PRO A 69 7.78 22.11 4.28
N ASP A 70 8.31 20.96 4.71
CA ASP A 70 9.67 20.50 4.42
C ASP A 70 9.65 19.25 3.52
N PRO A 71 9.75 19.41 2.18
CA PRO A 71 9.70 18.29 1.26
C PRO A 71 10.76 17.23 1.62
N PHE A 72 10.32 15.98 1.77
CA PHE A 72 11.16 14.85 2.18
C PHE A 72 11.72 14.91 3.61
N GLY A 73 11.21 15.81 4.46
CA GLY A 73 11.62 15.95 5.86
C GLY A 73 11.28 14.72 6.71
N GLU A 74 10.03 14.25 6.65
CA GLU A 74 9.60 12.97 7.22
C GLU A 74 9.35 11.91 6.14
N THR A 75 9.81 10.69 6.36
CA THR A 75 9.59 9.55 5.45
C THR A 75 9.19 8.28 6.21
N VAL A 76 8.01 7.77 5.89
CA VAL A 76 7.43 6.56 6.49
C VAL A 76 7.32 5.48 5.43
N GLY A 77 7.76 4.27 5.74
CA GLY A 77 7.64 3.11 4.86
C GLY A 77 6.50 2.21 5.28
N GLY A 78 5.92 1.50 4.33
CA GLY A 78 4.84 0.56 4.59
C GLY A 78 4.81 -0.62 3.65
N LEU A 79 4.28 -1.74 4.17
CA LEU A 79 3.90 -2.92 3.39
C LEU A 79 2.50 -3.34 3.82
N VAL A 80 1.56 -3.42 2.88
CA VAL A 80 0.18 -3.83 3.13
C VAL A 80 -0.25 -4.92 2.17
N PHE A 81 -0.87 -5.97 2.72
CA PHE A 81 -1.56 -7.00 1.96
C PHE A 81 -3.05 -6.72 1.97
N SER A 82 -3.66 -6.58 0.79
CA SER A 82 -5.06 -6.21 0.61
C SER A 82 -5.83 -7.35 -0.04
N TYR A 83 -7.01 -7.65 0.49
CA TYR A 83 -7.96 -8.58 -0.09
C TYR A 83 -9.10 -7.83 -0.77
N ALA A 84 -9.35 -8.17 -2.03
CA ALA A 84 -10.47 -7.67 -2.82
C ALA A 84 -11.76 -8.41 -2.45
N VAL A 85 -12.70 -7.68 -1.86
CA VAL A 85 -13.90 -8.23 -1.21
C VAL A 85 -14.98 -8.61 -2.22
N LEU A 86 -15.18 -7.79 -3.26
CA LEU A 86 -16.31 -7.97 -4.18
C LEU A 86 -16.01 -9.00 -5.28
N GLY A 87 -14.79 -9.04 -5.78
CA GLY A 87 -14.43 -9.95 -6.86
C GLY A 87 -12.96 -9.94 -7.22
N ALA A 88 -12.60 -10.75 -8.21
CA ALA A 88 -11.24 -10.80 -8.73
C ALA A 88 -10.88 -9.46 -9.38
N VAL A 89 -9.64 -9.03 -9.14
CA VAL A 89 -9.07 -7.78 -9.63
C VAL A 89 -8.37 -7.97 -10.96
N TYR A 90 -7.92 -9.19 -11.25
CA TYR A 90 -7.31 -9.51 -12.53
C TYR A 90 -7.90 -10.76 -13.16
N GLU A 91 -7.71 -10.86 -14.47
CA GLU A 91 -8.22 -11.94 -15.28
C GLU A 91 -7.65 -13.27 -14.80
N ASN A 92 -8.54 -14.25 -14.64
CA ASN A 92 -8.14 -15.60 -14.27
C ASN A 92 -9.01 -16.60 -15.04
N HIS A 93 -8.41 -17.37 -15.94
CA HIS A 93 -9.08 -18.44 -16.67
C HIS A 93 -10.42 -18.02 -17.34
N GLY A 94 -10.45 -16.84 -17.97
CA GLY A 94 -11.63 -16.36 -18.71
C GLY A 94 -12.71 -15.69 -17.84
N THR A 95 -12.47 -15.45 -16.55
CA THR A 95 -13.35 -14.58 -15.76
C THR A 95 -13.05 -13.12 -16.02
N VAL A 96 -14.07 -12.35 -16.43
CA VAL A 96 -13.99 -10.89 -16.53
C VAL A 96 -13.89 -10.31 -15.11
N PRO A 97 -12.82 -9.58 -14.77
CA PRO A 97 -12.67 -8.96 -13.46
C PRO A 97 -13.69 -7.84 -13.27
N LEU A 98 -14.03 -7.56 -12.00
CA LEU A 98 -14.97 -6.49 -11.70
C LEU A 98 -14.31 -5.13 -11.92
N PHE A 99 -15.05 -4.23 -12.57
CA PHE A 99 -14.62 -2.84 -12.74
C PHE A 99 -14.63 -2.06 -11.42
N ALA A 100 -15.47 -2.44 -10.46
CA ALA A 100 -15.55 -1.81 -9.15
C ALA A 100 -15.32 -2.84 -8.04
N ASN A 101 -14.53 -2.47 -7.03
CA ASN A 101 -14.17 -3.35 -5.93
C ASN A 101 -14.13 -2.61 -4.58
N ALA A 102 -13.96 -3.38 -3.51
CA ALA A 102 -13.66 -2.91 -2.17
C ALA A 102 -12.50 -3.73 -1.61
N TYR A 103 -11.69 -3.15 -0.74
CA TYR A 103 -10.52 -3.79 -0.17
C TYR A 103 -10.50 -3.72 1.34
N VAL A 104 -10.00 -4.78 1.96
CA VAL A 104 -9.54 -4.77 3.36
C VAL A 104 -8.07 -5.14 3.36
N GLY A 105 -7.25 -4.32 4.01
CA GLY A 105 -5.81 -4.48 4.05
C GLY A 105 -5.26 -4.56 5.47
N LEU A 106 -4.25 -5.40 5.63
CA LEU A 106 -3.45 -5.54 6.84
C LEU A 106 -1.98 -5.39 6.49
N GLY A 107 -1.24 -4.69 7.33
CA GLY A 107 0.15 -4.41 7.03
C GLY A 107 0.94 -3.91 8.21
N PHE A 108 2.10 -3.34 7.89
CA PHE A 108 2.99 -2.73 8.84
C PHE A 108 3.58 -1.47 8.25
N MET A 109 3.77 -0.45 9.09
CA MET A 109 4.36 0.83 8.70
C MET A 109 5.34 1.31 9.76
N GLY A 110 6.26 2.20 9.39
CA GLY A 110 7.13 2.87 10.34
C GLY A 110 8.06 3.89 9.69
N ASP A 111 8.58 4.80 10.51
CA ASP A 111 9.60 5.75 10.12
C ASP A 111 10.87 5.03 9.66
N ILE A 112 11.25 5.21 8.40
CA ILE A 112 12.41 4.53 7.80
C ILE A 112 13.73 5.13 8.30
N MET A 113 13.73 6.42 8.62
CA MET A 113 14.95 7.18 8.88
C MET A 113 15.33 7.14 10.36
N SER A 114 14.37 7.43 11.25
CA SER A 114 14.62 7.53 12.68
C SER A 114 14.18 6.29 13.46
N GLY A 115 13.25 5.50 12.92
CA GLY A 115 12.61 4.40 13.65
C GLY A 115 11.82 4.85 14.88
N SER A 116 11.49 6.14 14.99
CA SER A 116 10.82 6.72 16.16
C SER A 116 9.38 6.21 16.37
N HIS A 117 8.75 5.73 15.30
CA HIS A 117 7.44 5.12 15.32
C HIS A 117 7.38 3.97 14.31
N TYR A 118 6.71 2.89 14.71
CA TYR A 118 6.41 1.74 13.85
C TYR A 118 5.25 0.94 14.44
N GLY A 119 4.59 0.14 13.59
CA GLY A 119 3.60 -0.82 14.04
C GLY A 119 2.63 -1.28 12.96
N PRO A 120 1.66 -2.13 13.35
CA PRO A 120 0.70 -2.70 12.43
C PRO A 120 -0.32 -1.66 11.97
N VAL A 121 -0.85 -1.88 10.77
CA VAL A 121 -1.88 -1.07 10.16
C VAL A 121 -3.01 -1.94 9.64
N VAL A 122 -4.24 -1.45 9.78
CA VAL A 122 -5.43 -1.95 9.11
C VAL A 122 -5.99 -0.84 8.24
N ARG A 123 -6.37 -1.15 7.00
CA ARG A 123 -7.05 -0.19 6.12
C ARG A 123 -8.24 -0.81 5.41
N ILE A 124 -9.22 0.02 5.08
CA ILE A 124 -10.41 -0.34 4.33
C ILE A 124 -10.56 0.67 3.20
N THR A 125 -10.70 0.16 1.98
CA THR A 125 -10.99 0.96 0.79
C THR A 125 -12.38 0.56 0.32
N PRO A 126 -13.43 1.33 0.63
CA PRO A 126 -14.81 0.93 0.35
C PRO A 126 -15.11 0.94 -1.14
N ILE A 127 -14.41 1.78 -1.92
CA ILE A 127 -14.64 1.95 -3.35
C ILE A 127 -13.30 2.01 -4.06
N SER A 128 -13.17 1.19 -5.08
CA SER A 128 -12.12 1.29 -6.06
C SER A 128 -12.70 1.01 -7.44
N VAL A 129 -12.26 1.76 -8.44
CA VAL A 129 -12.80 1.73 -9.79
C VAL A 129 -11.66 1.61 -10.79
N GLY A 130 -11.79 0.70 -11.75
CA GLY A 130 -10.75 0.32 -12.69
C GLY A 130 -9.99 -0.93 -12.25
N GLY A 131 -8.83 -1.16 -12.87
CA GLY A 131 -8.04 -2.35 -12.63
C GLY A 131 -6.96 -2.55 -13.69
N PRO A 132 -6.13 -3.60 -13.53
CA PRO A 132 -5.07 -4.00 -14.46
C PRO A 132 -5.44 -3.93 -15.94
N GLN A 133 -6.66 -4.37 -16.30
CA GLN A 133 -7.13 -4.43 -17.69
C GLN A 133 -7.32 -3.05 -18.31
N PHE A 134 -7.50 -2.04 -17.48
CA PHE A 134 -7.72 -0.65 -17.88
C PHE A 134 -6.45 0.19 -17.74
N LEU A 135 -5.33 -0.42 -17.31
CA LEU A 135 -4.05 0.21 -16.99
C LEU A 135 -4.10 1.28 -15.88
N LEU A 136 -5.29 1.56 -15.36
CA LEU A 136 -5.54 2.56 -14.34
C LEU A 136 -6.59 2.06 -13.37
N ARG A 137 -6.36 2.33 -12.09
CA ARG A 137 -7.36 2.17 -11.03
C ARG A 137 -7.31 3.33 -10.06
N GLU A 138 -8.48 3.80 -9.68
CA GLU A 138 -8.65 4.71 -8.56
C GLU A 138 -9.08 3.92 -7.32
N ARG A 139 -8.53 4.27 -6.16
CA ARG A 139 -8.97 3.85 -4.84
C ARG A 139 -9.45 5.08 -4.09
N THR A 140 -10.75 5.13 -3.81
CA THR A 140 -11.41 6.30 -3.23
C THR A 140 -11.68 6.03 -1.75
N PHE A 141 -11.35 7.00 -0.89
CA PHE A 141 -11.63 6.96 0.55
C PHE A 141 -11.03 5.75 1.28
N THR A 142 -9.73 5.56 1.18
CA THR A 142 -9.07 4.55 2.01
C THR A 142 -8.97 5.08 3.45
N PHE A 143 -9.60 4.41 4.40
CA PHE A 143 -9.50 4.72 5.83
C PHE A 143 -8.65 3.67 6.52
N GLY A 144 -7.95 4.03 7.57
CA GLY A 144 -7.26 3.03 8.38
C GLY A 144 -6.94 3.46 9.79
N ALA A 145 -6.49 2.48 10.55
CA ALA A 145 -5.98 2.63 11.89
C ALA A 145 -4.57 2.06 11.95
N TYR A 146 -3.66 2.85 12.50
CA TYR A 146 -2.27 2.50 12.75
C TYR A 146 -2.04 2.45 14.25
N TYR A 147 -1.35 1.41 14.72
CA TYR A 147 -0.98 1.30 16.13
C TYR A 147 0.51 1.58 16.29
N ASN A 148 0.85 2.68 16.95
CA ASN A 148 2.22 3.08 17.26
C ASN A 148 2.73 2.26 18.46
N ILE A 149 3.58 1.27 18.19
CA ILE A 149 4.12 0.38 19.23
C ILE A 149 4.96 1.15 20.26
N PRO A 150 5.95 1.98 19.87
CA PRO A 150 6.75 2.76 20.83
C PRO A 150 5.93 3.66 21.76
N ARG A 151 4.82 4.23 21.28
CA ARG A 151 4.01 5.19 22.04
C ARG A 151 2.74 4.61 22.66
N ASN A 152 2.44 3.34 22.39
CA ASN A 152 1.21 2.67 22.85
C ASN A 152 -0.05 3.47 22.51
N SER A 153 -0.14 3.97 21.27
CA SER A 153 -1.23 4.82 20.80
C SER A 153 -1.77 4.36 19.46
N VAL A 154 -3.04 4.70 19.19
CA VAL A 154 -3.68 4.48 17.89
C VAL A 154 -3.79 5.82 17.17
N ALA A 155 -3.51 5.82 15.87
CA ALA A 155 -3.73 6.93 14.97
C ALA A 155 -4.68 6.51 13.87
N LEU A 156 -5.70 7.33 13.59
CA LEU A 156 -6.51 7.16 12.39
C LEU A 156 -5.84 7.86 11.20
N PHE A 157 -6.02 7.32 10.00
CA PHE A 157 -5.54 7.95 8.77
C PHE A 157 -6.50 7.73 7.62
N TRP A 158 -6.32 8.53 6.57
CA TRP A 158 -7.11 8.44 5.36
C TRP A 158 -6.32 8.85 4.11
N ASN A 159 -6.75 8.30 2.98
CA ASN A 159 -6.39 8.77 1.65
C ASN A 159 -7.68 9.06 0.89
N ILE A 160 -7.81 10.27 0.37
CA ILE A 160 -9.01 10.64 -0.42
C ILE A 160 -8.95 9.95 -1.78
N PHE A 161 -7.80 10.06 -2.45
CA PHE A 161 -7.53 9.45 -3.75
C PHE A 161 -6.16 8.81 -3.77
N THR A 162 -6.12 7.57 -4.27
CA THR A 162 -4.91 6.89 -4.67
C THR A 162 -5.10 6.34 -6.08
N LEU A 163 -4.16 6.60 -6.96
CA LEU A 163 -4.16 6.15 -8.36
C LEU A 163 -3.10 5.08 -8.54
N ASP A 164 -3.51 3.93 -9.07
CA ASP A 164 -2.62 2.84 -9.45
C ASP A 164 -2.50 2.78 -10.97
N PHE A 165 -1.28 2.95 -11.49
CA PHE A 165 -0.92 2.88 -12.91
C PHE A 165 -0.27 1.53 -13.19
N PHE A 166 -0.94 0.65 -13.92
CA PHE A 166 -0.45 -0.71 -14.20
C PHE A 166 0.44 -0.77 -15.45
N LEU A 167 1.41 -1.69 -15.41
CA LEU A 167 2.41 -1.95 -16.45
C LEU A 167 2.13 -3.23 -17.23
#